data_AF-A0A645IKC2-F1
#
_entry.id   AF-A0A645IKC2-F1
#
_cell.length_a   1.000
_cell.length_b   1.000
_cell.length_c   1.000
_cell.angle_alpha   90.00
_cell.angle_beta   90.00
_cell.angle_gamma   90.00
#
_symmetry.space_group_name_H-M   'P 1'
#
loop_
_entity.id
_entity.type
_entity.pdbx_description
1 polymer ?
#
loop_
_entity_poly.entity_id
_entity_poly.type
_entity_poly.pdbx_seq_one_letter_code
_entity_poly.pdbx_strand_id
1 'polypeptide(L)'
;MASMYKNILDNVSYIFSSIKKYDELIYSKILLNIPVENEYILFYIENCEIIKRKKYKRLNSNIINKFIECQKSKPNKYSSMDEKSMMDFKDIVYSEILSLPKSMVTII
;
A
#
# COMPACT_ATOMS: atom_id res chain seq x y z
N MET A 1 4.06 -20.48 -35.84
CA MET A 1 5.18 -20.59 -34.88
C MET A 1 5.65 -19.22 -34.36
N ALA A 2 5.93 -18.23 -35.22
CA ALA A 2 6.33 -16.87 -34.77
C ALA A 2 5.34 -16.18 -33.79
N SER A 3 4.03 -16.35 -34.01
CA SER A 3 3.00 -15.81 -33.09
C SER A 3 3.06 -16.43 -31.68
N MET A 4 3.54 -17.67 -31.55
CA MET A 4 3.63 -18.36 -30.25
C MET A 4 4.79 -17.78 -29.43
N TYR A 5 5.95 -17.56 -30.07
CA TYR A 5 7.08 -16.88 -29.44
C TYR A 5 6.74 -15.45 -29.04
N LYS A 6 5.99 -14.72 -29.87
CA LYS A 6 5.50 -13.38 -29.54
C LYS A 6 4.60 -13.40 -28.30
N ASN A 7 3.62 -14.30 -28.24
CA ASN A 7 2.74 -14.45 -27.08
C ASN A 7 3.53 -14.79 -25.80
N ILE A 8 4.55 -15.65 -25.90
CA ILE A 8 5.43 -15.97 -24.77
C ILE A 8 6.16 -14.70 -24.30
N LEU A 9 6.73 -13.92 -25.22
CA LEU A 9 7.45 -12.69 -24.89
C LEU A 9 6.54 -11.64 -24.24
N ASP A 10 5.32 -11.47 -24.76
CA ASP A 10 4.33 -10.53 -24.23
C ASP A 10 3.91 -10.93 -22.81
N ASN A 11 3.67 -12.22 -22.56
CA ASN A 11 3.32 -12.73 -21.23
C ASN A 11 4.48 -12.58 -20.23
N VAL A 12 5.71 -12.87 -20.65
CA VAL A 12 6.90 -12.68 -19.80
C VAL A 12 7.06 -11.21 -19.44
N SER A 13 6.93 -10.31 -20.42
CA SER A 13 7.00 -8.86 -20.17
C SER A 13 5.91 -8.40 -19.20
N TYR A 14 4.68 -8.92 -19.34
CA TYR A 14 3.59 -8.65 -18.42
C TYR A 14 3.91 -9.08 -16.98
N ILE A 15 4.43 -10.29 -16.79
CA ILE A 15 4.85 -10.81 -15.47
C ILE A 15 5.92 -9.90 -14.86
N PHE A 16 6.98 -9.57 -15.62
CA PHE A 16 8.04 -8.67 -15.15
C PHE A 16 7.50 -7.29 -14.73
N SER A 17 6.60 -6.72 -15.53
CA SER A 17 5.99 -5.42 -15.20
C SER A 17 5.13 -5.47 -13.93
N SER A 18 4.53 -6.63 -13.65
CA SER A 18 3.68 -6.83 -12.48
C SER A 18 4.52 -7.01 -11.21
N ILE A 19 5.60 -7.78 -11.28
CA ILE A 19 6.59 -7.93 -10.19
C ILE A 19 7.19 -6.57 -9.84
N LYS A 20 7.59 -5.79 -10.86
CA LYS A 20 8.17 -4.46 -10.63
C LYS A 20 7.19 -3.52 -9.92
N LYS A 21 5.90 -3.55 -10.28
CA LYS A 21 4.86 -2.76 -9.59
C LYS A 21 4.65 -3.21 -8.15
N TYR A 22 4.79 -4.50 -7.88
CA TYR A 22 4.74 -5.05 -6.52
C TYR A 22 5.90 -4.50 -5.67
N ASP A 23 7.13 -4.56 -6.19
CA ASP A 23 8.30 -4.01 -5.51
C ASP A 23 8.17 -2.49 -5.28
N GLU A 24 7.75 -1.74 -6.30
CA GLU A 24 7.54 -0.29 -6.20
C GLU A 24 6.53 0.08 -5.10
N LEU A 25 5.43 -0.67 -4.99
CA LEU A 25 4.41 -0.45 -3.97
C LEU A 25 4.87 -0.89 -2.58
N ILE A 26 5.60 -1.99 -2.46
CA ILE A 26 6.16 -2.44 -1.18
C ILE A 26 6.99 -1.32 -0.57
N TYR A 27 7.96 -0.75 -1.29
CA TYR A 27 8.87 0.23 -0.70
C TYR A 27 8.30 1.66 -0.65
N SER A 28 7.05 1.84 -1.08
CA SER A 28 6.41 3.15 -1.09
C SER A 28 5.77 3.52 0.25
N LYS A 29 5.62 4.82 0.46
CA LYS A 29 4.80 5.38 1.54
C LYS A 29 3.43 5.68 0.97
N ILE A 30 2.41 5.12 1.61
CA ILE A 30 1.03 5.19 1.14
C ILE A 30 0.16 5.78 2.24
N LEU A 31 -0.59 6.82 1.89
CA LEU A 31 -1.72 7.29 2.67
C LEU A 31 -2.99 6.66 2.09
N LEU A 32 -3.67 5.84 2.90
CA LEU A 32 -5.03 5.42 2.58
C LEU A 32 -6.03 6.31 3.29
N ASN A 33 -7.02 6.77 2.54
CA ASN A 33 -8.17 7.48 3.05
C ASN A 33 -9.45 6.68 2.77
N ILE A 34 -10.00 6.04 3.80
CA ILE A 34 -11.19 5.21 3.69
C ILE A 34 -12.39 5.95 4.33
N PRO A 35 -13.41 6.35 3.54
CA PRO A 35 -14.65 6.89 4.09
C PRO A 35 -15.49 5.77 4.74
N VAL A 36 -16.02 6.03 5.93
CA VAL A 36 -16.87 5.11 6.69
C VAL A 36 -18.06 5.90 7.23
N GLU A 37 -19.26 5.68 6.68
CA GLU A 37 -20.52 6.35 7.03
C GLU A 37 -20.42 7.87 7.25
N ASN A 38 -20.01 8.32 8.45
CA ASN A 38 -19.86 9.73 8.84
C ASN A 38 -18.43 10.13 9.28
N GLU A 39 -17.46 9.27 9.04
CA GLU A 39 -16.06 9.43 9.44
C GLU A 39 -15.13 9.03 8.30
N TYR A 40 -13.85 9.36 8.46
CA TYR A 40 -12.77 8.96 7.60
C TYR A 40 -11.70 8.26 8.42
N ILE A 41 -11.20 7.14 7.91
CA ILE A 41 -10.07 6.44 8.52
C ILE A 41 -8.85 6.69 7.67
N LEU A 42 -7.86 7.36 8.27
CA LEU A 42 -6.54 7.51 7.67
C LEU A 42 -5.65 6.36 8.14
N PHE A 43 -5.04 5.69 7.17
CA PHE A 43 -3.94 4.76 7.40
C PHE A 43 -2.68 5.34 6.78
N TYR A 44 -1.59 5.28 7.54
CA TYR A 44 -0.24 5.49 7.02
C TYR A 44 0.42 4.13 6.90
N ILE A 45 0.75 3.75 5.68
CA ILE A 45 1.39 2.49 5.33
C ILE A 45 2.77 2.80 4.77
N GLU A 46 3.77 2.06 5.23
CA GLU A 46 5.15 2.14 4.74
C GLU A 46 5.69 0.71 4.72
N ASN A 47 6.39 0.31 3.67
CA ASN A 47 6.90 -1.07 3.54
C ASN A 47 5.80 -2.16 3.56
N CYS A 48 4.60 -1.84 3.05
CA CYS A 48 3.38 -2.64 3.19
C CYS A 48 2.99 -2.95 4.65
N GLU A 49 3.44 -2.13 5.61
CA GLU A 49 3.10 -2.25 7.02
C GLU A 49 2.26 -1.07 7.50
N ILE A 50 1.23 -1.35 8.30
CA ILE A 50 0.34 -0.31 8.84
C ILE A 50 1.01 0.32 10.06
N ILE A 51 1.68 1.45 9.86
CA ILE A 51 2.39 2.14 10.94
C ILE A 51 1.40 2.86 11.87
N LYS A 52 0.30 3.41 11.31
CA LYS A 52 -0.71 4.12 12.10
C LYS A 52 -2.07 4.14 11.42
N ARG A 53 -3.07 4.08 12.28
CA ARG A 53 -4.48 4.22 11.95
C ARG A 53 -5.09 5.30 12.85
N LYS A 54 -5.87 6.22 12.29
CA LYS A 54 -6.68 7.15 13.08
C LYS A 54 -7.99 7.51 12.37
N LYS A 55 -9.05 7.61 13.15
CA LYS A 55 -10.38 8.03 12.68
C LYS A 55 -10.54 9.54 12.84
N TYR A 56 -11.23 10.16 11.88
CA TYR A 56 -11.50 11.58 11.82
C TYR A 56 -12.93 11.82 11.36
N LYS A 57 -13.69 12.66 12.07
CA LYS A 57 -15.05 13.05 11.65
C LYS A 57 -15.07 13.96 10.42
N ARG A 58 -13.99 14.72 10.21
CA ARG A 58 -13.79 15.58 9.03
C ARG A 58 -12.34 15.53 8.63
N LEU A 59 -12.09 15.47 7.33
CA LEU A 59 -10.75 15.62 6.75
C LEU A 59 -10.51 17.04 6.27
N ASN A 60 -9.31 17.51 6.54
CA ASN A 60 -8.74 18.75 6.01
C ASN A 60 -7.28 18.45 5.67
N SER A 61 -6.75 19.04 4.61
CA SER A 61 -5.32 19.04 4.24
C SER A 61 -4.40 19.25 5.45
N ASN A 62 -4.76 20.14 6.38
CA ASN A 62 -3.94 20.41 7.57
C ASN A 62 -3.90 19.22 8.55
N ILE A 63 -4.99 18.44 8.63
CA ILE A 63 -5.07 17.22 9.46
C ILE A 63 -4.22 16.11 8.82
N ILE A 64 -4.30 15.98 7.49
CA ILE A 64 -3.52 15.01 6.72
C ILE A 64 -2.02 15.29 6.87
N ASN A 65 -1.59 16.54 6.68
CA ASN A 65 -0.18 16.91 6.82
C ASN A 65 0.35 16.64 8.23
N LYS A 66 -0.40 17.03 9.27
CA LYS A 66 -0.04 16.71 10.67
C LYS A 66 0.02 15.21 10.92
N PHE A 67 -0.86 14.42 10.30
CA PHE A 67 -0.86 12.97 10.44
C PHE A 67 0.41 12.34 9.86
N ILE A 68 0.86 12.82 8.70
CA ILE A 68 2.09 12.41 8.02
C ILE A 68 3.33 12.84 8.83
N GLU A 69 3.41 14.10 9.27
CA GLU A 69 4.56 14.61 10.03
C GLU A 69 4.77 13.86 11.35
N CYS A 70 3.69 13.51 12.04
CA CYS A 70 3.76 12.76 13.30
C CYS A 70 4.34 11.34 13.14
N GLN A 71 4.58 10.85 11.93
CA GLN A 71 5.04 9.48 11.66
C GLN A 71 6.53 9.33 11.44
N LYS A 72 7.27 10.41 11.14
CA LYS A 72 8.73 10.36 10.94
C LYS A 72 9.53 9.87 12.16
N SER A 73 8.88 9.64 13.31
CA SER A 73 9.52 9.44 14.61
C SER A 73 9.22 8.09 15.29
N LYS A 74 8.42 7.18 14.70
CA LYS A 74 8.03 5.94 15.41
C LYS A 74 8.75 4.68 14.89
N PRO A 75 9.38 3.90 15.78
CA PRO A 75 9.96 2.62 15.41
C PRO A 75 8.87 1.57 15.12
N ASN A 76 9.25 0.61 14.29
CA ASN A 76 8.36 -0.37 13.69
C ASN A 76 7.88 -1.41 14.71
N LYS A 77 6.57 -1.67 14.79
CA LYS A 77 5.96 -2.56 15.81
C LYS A 77 6.04 -4.05 15.47
N TYR A 78 6.42 -4.40 14.25
CA TYR A 78 6.30 -5.77 13.71
C TYR A 78 7.55 -6.64 13.88
N SER A 79 8.52 -6.22 14.71
CA SER A 79 9.79 -6.93 14.95
C SER A 79 9.66 -8.38 15.48
N SER A 80 8.46 -8.85 15.82
CA SER A 80 8.23 -10.17 16.42
C SER A 80 7.50 -11.18 15.52
N MET A 81 7.20 -10.84 14.26
CA MET A 81 6.61 -11.80 13.30
C MET A 81 7.69 -12.66 12.65
N ASP A 82 7.39 -13.94 12.42
CA ASP A 82 8.22 -14.79 11.57
C ASP A 82 8.13 -14.35 10.09
N GLU A 83 9.13 -14.72 9.31
CA GLU A 83 9.28 -14.27 7.91
C GLU A 83 8.07 -14.64 7.04
N LYS A 84 7.49 -15.83 7.24
CA LYS A 84 6.33 -16.28 6.46
C LYS A 84 5.11 -15.44 6.78
N SER A 85 4.81 -15.27 8.07
CA SER A 85 3.70 -14.42 8.52
C SER A 85 3.84 -12.97 8.04
N MET A 86 5.08 -12.46 7.97
CA MET A 86 5.35 -11.12 7.45
C MET A 86 5.11 -11.03 5.94
N MET A 87 5.48 -12.05 5.18
CA MET A 87 5.22 -12.12 3.73
C MET A 87 3.73 -12.22 3.43
N ASP A 88 3.02 -13.13 4.10
CA ASP A 88 1.56 -13.29 3.98
C ASP A 88 0.83 -11.97 4.31
N PHE A 89 1.27 -11.26 5.36
CA PHE A 89 0.71 -9.96 5.71
C PHE A 89 0.93 -8.90 4.62
N LYS A 90 2.13 -8.83 4.05
CA LYS A 90 2.44 -7.90 2.95
C LYS A 90 1.60 -8.19 1.71
N ASP A 91 1.41 -9.45 1.38
CA ASP A 91 0.58 -9.88 0.24
C ASP A 91 -0.89 -9.51 0.43
N ILE A 92 -1.42 -9.67 1.65
CA ILE A 92 -2.77 -9.23 2.00
C ILE A 92 -2.89 -7.70 1.85
N VAL A 93 -1.99 -6.94 2.46
CA VAL A 93 -2.01 -5.47 2.40
C VAL A 93 -1.90 -4.98 0.95
N TYR A 94 -1.01 -5.57 0.16
CA TYR A 94 -0.86 -5.25 -1.25
C TYR A 94 -2.14 -5.50 -2.05
N SER A 95 -2.76 -6.66 -1.85
CA SER A 95 -4.01 -7.05 -2.52
C SER A 95 -5.16 -6.09 -2.16
N GLU A 96 -5.25 -5.67 -0.89
CA GLU A 96 -6.23 -4.69 -0.43
C GLU A 96 -5.99 -3.29 -1.02
N ILE A 97 -4.74 -2.86 -1.13
CA ILE A 97 -4.42 -1.57 -1.78
C ILE A 97 -4.82 -1.57 -3.26
N LEU A 98 -4.60 -2.70 -3.95
CA LEU A 98 -5.00 -2.86 -5.35
C LEU A 98 -6.52 -2.97 -5.56
N SER A 99 -7.25 -3.52 -4.59
CA SER A 99 -8.71 -3.65 -4.66
C SER A 99 -9.41 -2.31 -4.44
N LEU A 100 -8.76 -1.38 -3.73
CA LEU A 100 -9.31 -0.06 -3.45
C LEU A 100 -9.30 0.87 -4.69
N PRO A 101 -10.28 1.79 -4.79
CA PRO A 101 -10.29 2.77 -5.85
C PRO A 101 -9.11 3.75 -5.70
N LYS A 102 -8.49 4.11 -6.83
CA LYS A 102 -7.31 5.02 -6.88
C LYS A 102 -7.52 6.36 -6.18
N SER A 103 -8.77 6.83 -6.04
CA SER A 103 -9.10 8.07 -5.31
C SER A 103 -8.85 7.98 -3.80
N MET A 104 -8.75 6.78 -3.24
CA MET A 104 -8.50 6.53 -1.80
C MET A 104 -7.03 6.29 -1.48
N VAL A 105 -6.19 6.11 -2.51
CA VAL A 105 -4.78 5.73 -2.36
C VAL A 105 -3.89 6.89 -2.83
N THR A 106 -3.12 7.46 -1.92
CA THR A 106 -2.14 8.50 -2.25
C THR A 106 -0.74 8.01 -1.92
N ILE A 107 0.14 7.93 -2.91
CA ILE A 107 1.58 7.69 -2.73
C ILE A 107 2.24 9.02 -2.34
N ILE A 108 3.04 9.02 -1.27
CA ILE A 108 3.65 10.21 -0.64
C ILE A 108 5.17 10.16 -0.67
#